data_AF-A0A8T2VGU0-F1
#
_entry.id   AF-A0A8T2VGU0-F1
#
_cell.length_a   1.000
_cell.length_b   1.000
_cell.length_c   1.000
_cell.angle_alpha   90.00
_cell.angle_beta   90.00
_cell.angle_gamma   90.00
#
_symmetry.space_group_name_H-M   'P 1'
#
loop_
_entity.id
_entity.type
_entity.pdbx_description
1 polymer ?
#
loop_
_entity_poly.entity_id
_entity_poly.type
_entity_poly.pdbx_seq_one_letter_code
_entity_poly.pdbx_strand_id
1 'polypeptide(L)'
;MAETVKKCRLRVVAQVPLIDGLQTTYEEFRDQYMRPNSPVLISGLMDHWRAFDAWSSPCGAPNLDYLSSNFGNSHVQVFRCIPTLLERLNLTSICRTVTRLRAFSFR
;
A
#
# COMPACT_ATOMS: atom_id res chain seq x y z
N MET A 1 20.29 -20.57 -16.45
CA MET A 1 20.04 -19.31 -17.19
C MET A 1 19.63 -18.26 -16.16
N ALA A 2 20.48 -17.26 -15.91
CA ALA A 2 20.24 -16.29 -14.83
C ALA A 2 19.34 -15.15 -15.31
N GLU A 3 18.14 -15.06 -14.76
CA GLU A 3 17.17 -14.02 -15.08
C GLU A 3 17.63 -12.70 -14.43
N THR A 4 18.05 -11.74 -15.25
CA THR A 4 18.52 -10.45 -14.79
C THR A 4 17.33 -9.60 -14.36
N VAL A 5 17.14 -9.45 -13.04
CA VAL A 5 16.13 -8.55 -12.48
C VAL A 5 16.44 -7.12 -12.95
N LYS A 6 15.60 -6.59 -13.85
CA LYS A 6 15.70 -5.20 -14.33
C LYS A 6 15.59 -4.24 -13.14
N LYS A 7 16.70 -3.59 -12.80
CA LYS A 7 16.79 -2.55 -11.77
C LYS A 7 15.85 -1.39 -12.10
N CYS A 8 14.68 -1.33 -11.46
CA CYS A 8 13.80 -0.18 -11.52
C CYS A 8 14.51 1.04 -10.92
N ARG A 9 14.64 2.12 -11.70
CA ARG A 9 15.15 3.41 -11.21
C ARG A 9 14.06 4.09 -10.36
N LEU A 10 13.94 3.69 -9.10
CA LEU A 10 13.08 4.35 -8.13
C LEU A 10 13.76 5.65 -7.68
N ARG A 11 13.09 6.79 -7.86
CA ARG A 11 13.51 8.08 -7.29
C ARG A 11 12.95 8.17 -5.88
N VAL A 12 13.79 7.94 -4.88
CA VAL A 12 13.43 8.18 -3.48
C VAL A 12 13.42 9.69 -3.28
N VAL A 13 12.24 10.27 -3.08
CA VAL A 13 12.04 11.72 -2.97
C VAL A 13 12.01 12.22 -1.52
N ALA A 14 11.77 11.32 -0.56
CA ALA A 14 11.78 11.61 0.86
C ALA A 14 11.99 10.31 1.66
N GLN A 15 12.48 10.45 2.88
CA GLN A 15 12.51 9.39 3.88
C GLN A 15 11.45 9.72 4.94
N VAL A 16 10.57 8.75 5.22
CA VAL A 16 9.55 8.89 6.26
C VAL A 16 10.01 8.11 7.50
N PRO A 17 9.95 8.69 8.71
CA PRO A 17 10.29 7.97 9.93
C PRO A 17 9.41 6.73 10.11
N LEU A 18 10.01 5.63 10.61
CA LEU A 18 9.30 4.42 11.00
C LEU A 18 9.42 4.27 12.52
N ILE A 19 8.29 4.13 13.20
CA ILE A 19 8.22 3.95 14.65
C ILE A 19 7.46 2.67 15.00
N ASP A 20 7.82 2.06 16.13
CA ASP A 20 7.05 0.96 16.72
C ASP A 20 5.94 1.53 17.60
N GLY A 21 4.69 1.27 17.25
CA GLY A 21 3.53 1.76 17.98
C GLY A 21 3.33 1.08 19.34
N LEU A 22 3.94 -0.09 19.60
CA LEU A 22 3.91 -0.71 20.92
C LEU A 22 4.88 -0.04 21.91
N GLN A 23 5.91 0.63 21.39
CA GLN A 23 6.92 1.33 22.18
C GLN A 23 6.74 2.85 22.20
N THR A 24 5.71 3.37 21.51
CA THR A 24 5.45 4.81 21.43
C THR A 24 4.18 5.16 22.17
N THR A 25 4.26 6.10 23.11
CA THR A 25 3.07 6.61 23.81
C THR A 25 2.23 7.52 22.90
N TYR A 26 0.95 7.68 23.24
CA TYR A 26 0.08 8.58 22.50
C TYR A 26 0.58 10.04 22.57
N GLU A 27 1.07 10.48 23.73
CA GLU A 27 1.58 11.83 23.94
C GLU A 27 2.79 12.11 23.05
N GLU A 28 3.76 11.18 23.00
CA GLU A 28 4.93 11.28 22.11
C GLU A 28 4.49 11.34 20.64
N PHE A 29 3.59 10.44 20.22
CA PHE A 29 3.10 10.44 18.86
C PHE A 29 2.37 11.74 18.49
N ARG A 30 1.50 12.21 19.39
CA ARG A 30 0.73 13.44 19.22
C ARG A 30 1.65 14.65 19.09
N ASP A 31 2.64 14.75 19.98
CA ASP A 31 3.48 15.93 20.08
C ASP A 31 4.52 16.01 18.96
N GLN A 32 5.06 14.87 18.54
CA GLN A 32 6.12 14.79 17.54
C GLN A 32 5.61 14.69 16.09
N TYR A 33 4.43 14.08 15.86
CA TYR A 33 3.94 13.82 14.49
C TYR A 33 2.58 14.43 14.21
N MET A 34 1.59 14.23 15.09
CA MET A 34 0.21 14.68 14.82
C MET A 34 0.06 16.21 14.85
N ARG A 35 0.51 16.87 15.92
CA ARG A 35 0.42 18.33 16.08
C ARG A 35 1.18 19.09 14.98
N PRO A 36 2.44 18.73 14.63
CA PRO A 36 3.14 19.37 13.52
C PRO A 36 2.65 18.91 12.13
N ASN A 37 1.74 17.92 12.06
CA ASN A 37 1.26 17.32 10.82
C ASN A 37 2.38 16.69 9.97
N SER A 38 3.31 16.00 10.64
CA SER A 38 4.46 15.34 10.02
C SER A 38 4.12 13.88 9.70
N PRO A 39 4.40 13.39 8.47
CA PRO A 39 4.12 12.00 8.11
C PRO A 39 5.05 11.03 8.84
N VAL A 40 4.49 9.89 9.25
CA VAL A 40 5.21 8.81 9.95
C VAL A 40 4.58 7.46 9.61
N LEU A 41 5.41 6.42 9.52
CA LEU A 41 4.99 5.03 9.39
C LEU A 41 4.98 4.38 10.79
N ILE A 42 3.91 3.65 11.10
CA ILE A 42 3.72 3.00 12.41
C ILE A 42 3.67 1.48 12.20
N SER A 43 4.53 0.73 12.88
CA SER A 43 4.54 -0.74 12.91
C SER A 43 4.06 -1.30 14.25
N GLY A 44 3.90 -2.63 14.35
CA GLY A 44 3.66 -3.35 15.62
C GLY A 44 2.21 -3.34 16.14
N LEU A 45 1.36 -2.42 15.66
CA LEU A 45 -0.02 -2.30 16.15
C LEU A 45 -1.02 -3.25 15.48
N MET A 46 -0.73 -3.70 14.26
CA MET A 46 -1.72 -4.39 13.41
C MET A 46 -1.44 -5.89 13.28
N ASP A 47 -0.36 -6.39 13.86
CA ASP A 47 0.12 -7.78 13.65
C ASP A 47 -0.87 -8.84 14.14
N HIS A 48 -1.69 -8.50 15.14
CA HIS A 48 -2.72 -9.38 15.70
C HIS A 48 -4.08 -9.22 15.01
N TRP A 49 -4.21 -8.33 14.03
CA TRP A 49 -5.47 -8.14 13.33
C TRP A 49 -5.71 -9.33 12.42
N ARG A 50 -6.92 -9.90 12.48
CA ARG A 50 -7.31 -10.98 11.55
C ARG A 50 -7.10 -10.59 10.09
N ALA A 51 -7.25 -9.31 9.73
CA ALA A 51 -7.00 -8.83 8.38
C ALA A 51 -5.55 -9.03 7.94
N PHE A 52 -4.59 -8.91 8.85
CA PHE A 52 -3.18 -9.17 8.56
C PHE A 52 -2.99 -10.60 8.06
N ASP A 53 -3.52 -11.61 8.76
CA ASP A 53 -3.39 -13.01 8.36
C ASP A 53 -4.31 -13.42 7.21
N ALA A 54 -5.55 -12.93 7.21
CA ALA A 54 -6.57 -13.39 6.26
C ALA A 54 -6.40 -12.73 4.88
N TRP A 55 -5.97 -11.47 4.82
CA TRP A 55 -5.87 -10.71 3.57
C TRP A 55 -4.45 -10.72 3.00
N SER A 56 -3.46 -11.24 3.73
CA SER A 56 -2.11 -11.47 3.22
C SER A 56 -1.83 -12.95 3.02
N SER A 57 -0.98 -13.23 2.05
CA SER A 57 -0.40 -14.55 1.80
C SER A 57 0.88 -14.71 2.63
N PRO A 58 1.40 -15.95 2.80
CA PRO A 58 2.64 -16.16 3.54
C PRO A 58 3.87 -15.41 2.99
N CYS A 59 3.82 -14.96 1.73
CA CYS A 59 4.87 -14.14 1.11
C CYS A 59 4.61 -12.62 1.19
N GLY A 60 3.59 -12.17 1.94
CA GLY A 60 3.23 -10.76 2.13
C GLY A 60 2.47 -10.13 0.96
N ALA A 61 2.17 -10.89 -0.10
CA ALA A 61 1.28 -10.45 -1.17
C ALA A 61 -0.20 -10.57 -0.75
N PRO A 62 -1.14 -9.84 -1.36
CA PRO A 62 -2.56 -9.99 -1.06
C PRO A 62 -3.07 -11.43 -1.29
N ASN A 63 -3.86 -11.95 -0.36
CA ASN A 63 -4.52 -13.25 -0.47
C ASN A 63 -5.79 -13.16 -1.32
N LEU A 64 -5.61 -13.22 -2.64
CA LEU A 64 -6.71 -13.05 -3.60
C LEU A 64 -7.75 -14.18 -3.52
N ASP A 65 -7.35 -15.40 -3.16
CA ASP A 65 -8.28 -16.53 -3.04
C ASP A 65 -9.25 -16.34 -1.88
N TYR A 66 -8.74 -15.92 -0.71
CA TYR A 66 -9.56 -15.58 0.45
C TYR A 66 -10.49 -14.41 0.13
N LEU A 67 -9.95 -13.33 -0.44
CA LEU A 67 -10.72 -12.13 -0.76
C LEU A 67 -11.82 -12.43 -1.78
N SER A 68 -11.53 -13.17 -2.85
CA SER A 68 -12.52 -13.56 -3.87
C SER A 68 -13.59 -14.48 -3.29
N SER A 69 -13.22 -15.42 -2.42
CA SER A 69 -14.19 -16.38 -1.84
C SER A 69 -15.15 -15.71 -0.85
N ASN A 70 -14.68 -14.71 -0.10
CA ASN A 70 -15.51 -14.03 0.93
C ASN A 70 -16.20 -12.77 0.41
N PHE A 71 -15.61 -12.08 -0.56
CA PHE A 71 -16.06 -10.76 -1.04
C PHE A 71 -16.23 -10.68 -2.57
N GLY A 72 -16.19 -11.80 -3.29
CA GLY A 72 -16.26 -11.80 -4.77
C GLY A 72 -17.56 -11.21 -5.34
N ASN A 73 -18.65 -11.26 -4.57
CA ASN A 73 -19.94 -10.67 -4.94
C ASN A 73 -20.15 -9.27 -4.32
N SER A 74 -19.17 -8.73 -3.60
CA SER A 74 -19.28 -7.41 -2.97
C SER A 74 -19.10 -6.30 -4.00
N HIS A 75 -20.01 -5.33 -4.01
CA HIS A 75 -19.86 -4.12 -4.81
C HIS A 75 -18.87 -3.17 -4.15
N VAL A 76 -17.74 -2.91 -4.83
CA VAL A 76 -16.68 -2.02 -4.34
C VAL A 76 -16.48 -0.84 -5.29
N GLN A 77 -16.08 0.30 -4.73
CA GLN A 77 -15.74 1.47 -5.52
C GLN A 77 -14.38 1.25 -6.19
N VAL A 78 -14.35 1.29 -7.52
CA VAL A 78 -13.11 1.19 -8.29
C VAL A 78 -12.85 2.53 -8.97
N PHE A 79 -11.77 3.20 -8.57
CA PHE A 79 -11.35 4.41 -9.25
C PHE A 79 -10.50 4.07 -10.47
N ARG A 80 -10.92 4.57 -11.64
CA ARG A 80 -10.11 4.46 -12.86
C ARG A 80 -9.08 5.58 -12.87
N CYS A 81 -7.80 5.27 -12.66
CA CYS A 81 -6.73 6.22 -12.94
C CYS A 81 -6.70 6.50 -14.45
N ILE A 82 -7.10 7.71 -14.86
CA ILE A 82 -6.99 8.16 -16.24
C ILE A 82 -5.64 8.90 -16.38
N PRO A 83 -4.72 8.43 -17.24
CA PRO A 83 -3.39 9.03 -17.38
C PRO A 83 -3.39 10.53 -17.73
N THR A 84 -4.41 11.00 -18.47
CA THR A 84 -4.49 12.38 -18.98
C THR A 84 -4.76 13.45 -17.91
N LEU A 85 -5.31 13.09 -16.75
CA LEU A 85 -5.46 14.03 -15.62
C LEU A 85 -4.15 14.23 -14.84
N LEU A 86 -3.21 13.29 -14.95
CA LEU A 86 -1.90 13.36 -14.27
C LEU A 86 -0.86 14.18 -15.03
N GLU A 87 -1.03 14.35 -16.35
CA GLU A 87 -0.19 15.26 -17.16
C GLU A 87 -0.42 16.73 -16.76
N ARG A 88 -1.63 17.10 -16.34
CA ARG A 88 -1.94 18.46 -15.86
C ARG A 88 -1.42 18.77 -14.46
N LEU A 89 -1.12 17.74 -13.65
CA LEU A 89 -0.67 17.89 -12.26
C LEU A 89 0.78 17.48 -12.04
N ASN A 90 1.53 17.06 -13.07
CA ASN A 90 2.91 16.57 -12.95
C ASN A 90 3.10 15.41 -11.94
N LEU A 91 2.06 14.61 -11.71
CA LEU A 91 2.04 13.50 -10.74
C LEU A 91 2.25 12.12 -11.41
N THR A 92 3.08 12.07 -12.45
CA THR A 92 3.27 10.88 -13.32
C THR A 92 3.90 9.66 -12.63
N SER A 93 4.34 9.75 -11.37
CA SER A 93 5.00 8.62 -10.68
C SER A 93 4.03 7.67 -9.98
N ILE A 94 2.76 8.06 -9.77
CA ILE A 94 1.83 7.29 -8.93
C ILE A 94 1.20 6.11 -9.69
N CYS A 95 0.86 6.26 -10.97
CA CYS A 95 0.07 5.25 -11.70
C CYS A 95 0.86 4.19 -12.48
N ARG A 96 2.21 4.16 -12.45
CA ARG A 96 2.96 3.20 -13.28
C ARG A 96 2.95 1.75 -12.79
N THR A 97 2.65 1.48 -11.52
CA THR A 97 2.79 0.12 -10.95
C THR A 97 1.53 -0.75 -11.10
N VAL A 98 0.34 -0.16 -11.30
CA VAL A 98 -0.93 -0.91 -11.27
C VAL A 98 -1.27 -1.58 -12.62
N THR A 99 -0.57 -1.21 -13.70
CA THR A 99 -0.89 -1.70 -15.06
C THR A 99 -0.59 -3.18 -15.30
N ARG A 100 0.11 -3.88 -14.38
CA ARG A 100 0.43 -5.31 -14.52
C ARG A 100 -0.61 -6.29 -13.95
N LEU A 101 -1.66 -5.82 -13.27
CA LEU A 101 -2.73 -6.68 -12.74
C LEU A 101 -4.00 -6.66 -13.61
N ARG A 102 -3.85 -6.46 -14.93
CA ARG A 102 -4.94 -6.77 -15.88
C ARG A 102 -5.01 -8.28 -16.11
N ALA A 103 -5.51 -9.01 -15.13
CA ALA A 103 -5.95 -10.39 -15.29
C ALA A 103 -6.98 -10.79 -14.21
N PHE A 104 -7.95 -9.93 -13.89
CA PHE A 104 -9.16 -10.39 -13.21
C PHE A 104 -10.38 -9.75 -13.86
N SER A 105 -10.93 -10.49 -14.83
CA SER A 105 -12.28 -10.29 -15.34
C SER A 105 -13.23 -10.97 -14.35
N PHE A 106 -13.89 -10.19 -13.49
CA PHE A 106 -15.10 -10.67 -12.82
C PHE A 106 -16.24 -10.55 -13.83
N ARG A 107 -16.74 -11.72 -14.23
CA ARG A 107 -17.90 -11.88 -15.11
C ARG A 107 -19.17 -11.63 -14.31
#